data_AF-A0A418ZZX1-F1
#
_entry.id   AF-A0A418ZZX1-F1
#
_cell.length_a   1.000
_cell.length_b   1.000
_cell.length_c   1.000
_cell.angle_alpha   90.00
_cell.angle_beta   90.00
_cell.angle_gamma   90.00
#
_symmetry.space_group_name_H-M   'P 1'
#
loop_
_entity.id
_entity.type
_entity.pdbx_description
1 polymer ?
#
loop_
_entity_poly.entity_id
_entity_poly.type
_entity_poly.pdbx_seq_one_letter_code
_entity_poly.pdbx_strand_id
1 'polypeptide(L)'
;MNAAPPFHADPDRVVFDRTELGMILSVYGRFVAAGEWRDYAMSFLRDAAIFSVFRRATEHPLYRIEKRPRLRMAQGAYAVIGMDGRVLKRGHDLAPVLRVLDRKLIRPVD
;
A
#
# COMPACT_ATOMS: atom_id res chain seq x y z
N MET A 1 19.35 27.95 -21.84
CA MET A 1 18.82 27.90 -20.46
C MET A 1 18.48 26.45 -20.17
N ASN A 2 19.34 25.73 -19.45
CA ASN A 2 19.13 24.32 -19.13
C ASN A 2 18.15 24.23 -17.97
N ALA A 3 16.94 23.74 -18.22
CA ALA A 3 15.97 23.43 -17.18
C ALA A 3 16.53 22.29 -16.31
N ALA A 4 16.65 22.54 -15.01
CA ALA A 4 17.00 21.49 -14.05
C ALA A 4 15.87 20.43 -14.03
N PRO A 5 16.19 19.12 -13.91
CA PRO A 5 15.17 18.07 -13.86
C PRO A 5 14.28 18.25 -12.61
N PRO A 6 12.95 18.05 -12.71
CA PRO A 6 11.99 18.43 -11.67
C PRO A 6 11.92 17.45 -10.48
N PHE A 7 12.91 16.59 -10.30
CA PHE A 7 12.89 15.57 -9.24
C PHE A 7 13.79 15.98 -8.08
N HIS A 8 13.45 17.08 -7.41
CA HIS A 8 13.89 17.23 -6.03
C HIS A 8 13.05 16.27 -5.19
N ALA A 9 13.70 15.28 -4.58
CA ALA A 9 13.11 14.44 -3.56
C ALA A 9 12.67 15.40 -2.44
N ASP A 10 11.38 15.72 -2.41
CA ASP A 10 10.76 16.55 -1.39
C ASP A 10 11.00 15.84 -0.04
N PRO A 11 11.92 16.34 0.81
CA PRO A 11 12.37 15.63 2.00
C PRO A 11 11.24 15.48 3.03
N ASP A 12 10.13 16.19 2.83
CA ASP A 12 8.96 16.18 3.71
C ASP A 12 7.94 15.09 3.36
N ARG A 13 8.15 14.27 2.33
CA ARG A 13 7.19 13.23 1.94
C ARG A 13 7.52 11.89 2.55
N VAL A 14 6.51 11.23 3.11
CA VAL A 14 6.63 9.83 3.51
C VAL A 14 6.59 8.97 2.26
N VAL A 15 7.59 8.12 2.10
CA VAL A 15 7.72 7.18 0.99
C VAL A 15 7.91 5.75 1.49
N PHE A 16 7.61 4.79 0.61
CA PHE A 16 8.04 3.41 0.79
C PHE A 16 9.51 3.29 0.36
N ASP A 17 10.33 2.60 1.16
CA ASP A 17 11.67 2.21 0.74
C ASP A 17 11.62 1.05 -0.27
N ARG A 18 12.78 0.70 -0.83
CA ARG A 18 12.88 -0.35 -1.85
C ARG A 18 12.41 -1.72 -1.36
N THR A 19 12.70 -2.06 -0.10
CA THR A 19 12.33 -3.35 0.51
C THR A 19 10.83 -3.40 0.76
N GLU A 20 10.27 -2.31 1.30
CA GLU A 20 8.84 -2.13 1.50
C GLU A 20 8.05 -2.24 0.20
N LEU A 21 8.48 -1.50 -0.84
CA LEU A 21 7.85 -1.54 -2.14
C LEU A 21 7.97 -2.94 -2.77
N GLY A 22 9.12 -3.59 -2.65
CA GLY A 22 9.33 -4.97 -3.12
C GLY A 22 8.35 -5.96 -2.49
N MET A 23 8.10 -5.86 -1.17
CA MET A 23 7.09 -6.68 -0.49
C MET A 23 5.67 -6.41 -0.98
N ILE A 24 5.30 -5.13 -1.13
CA ILE A 24 3.96 -4.73 -1.61
C ILE A 24 3.73 -5.23 -3.03
N LEU A 25 4.69 -5.02 -3.93
CA LEU A 25 4.61 -5.46 -5.32
C LEU A 25 4.60 -6.99 -5.45
N SER A 26 5.28 -7.71 -4.55
CA SER A 26 5.23 -9.18 -4.53
C SER A 26 3.84 -9.71 -4.18
N VAL A 27 3.14 -9.06 -3.24
CA VAL A 27 1.73 -9.39 -2.93
C VAL A 27 0.85 -9.03 -4.13
N TYR A 28 1.01 -7.82 -4.67
CA TYR A 28 0.27 -7.35 -5.83
C TYR A 28 0.36 -8.31 -7.01
N GLY A 29 1.57 -8.74 -7.37
CA GLY A 29 1.79 -9.69 -8.47
C GLY A 29 1.04 -11.02 -8.31
N ARG A 30 0.93 -11.55 -7.08
CA ARG A 30 0.15 -12.78 -6.83
C ARG A 30 -1.34 -12.59 -7.08
N PHE A 31 -1.91 -11.46 -6.67
CA PHE A 31 -3.32 -11.16 -6.91
C PHE A 31 -3.61 -10.82 -8.38
N VAL A 32 -2.67 -10.18 -9.08
CA VAL A 32 -2.77 -9.98 -10.54
C VAL A 32 -2.76 -11.32 -11.27
N ALA A 33 -1.86 -12.24 -10.89
CA ALA A 33 -1.80 -13.58 -11.46
C ALA A 33 -3.08 -14.40 -11.20
N ALA A 34 -3.75 -14.15 -10.07
CA ALA A 34 -5.06 -14.72 -9.77
C ALA A 34 -6.25 -14.03 -10.48
N GLY A 35 -6.01 -12.93 -11.21
CA GLY A 35 -7.05 -12.14 -11.89
C GLY A 35 -7.89 -11.23 -10.98
N GLU A 36 -7.49 -11.10 -9.71
CA GLU A 36 -8.22 -10.34 -8.69
C GLU A 36 -7.94 -8.84 -8.75
N TRP A 37 -6.69 -8.45 -8.98
CA TRP A 37 -6.26 -7.05 -9.05
C TRP A 37 -5.80 -6.69 -10.44
N ARG A 38 -6.02 -5.43 -10.83
CA ARG A 38 -5.71 -4.97 -12.19
C ARG A 38 -4.93 -3.66 -12.24
N ASP A 39 -5.10 -2.82 -11.24
CA ASP A 39 -4.46 -1.50 -11.20
C ASP A 39 -4.05 -1.12 -9.78
N TYR A 40 -3.13 -0.17 -9.68
CA TYR A 40 -2.70 0.41 -8.43
C TYR A 40 -2.33 1.89 -8.58
N ALA A 41 -2.45 2.64 -7.49
CA ALA A 41 -2.00 4.02 -7.40
C ALA A 41 -1.14 4.22 -6.15
N MET A 42 -0.10 5.04 -6.27
CA MET A 42 0.75 5.44 -5.16
C MET A 42 0.60 6.92 -4.86
N SER A 43 0.31 7.24 -3.60
CA SER A 43 0.23 8.62 -3.12
C SER A 43 1.26 8.83 -2.01
N PHE A 44 2.13 9.81 -2.19
CA PHE A 44 3.14 10.21 -1.22
C PHE A 44 2.76 11.57 -0.63
N LEU A 45 2.24 11.53 0.59
CA LEU A 45 1.78 12.69 1.34
C LEU A 45 2.81 13.06 2.42
N ARG A 46 2.63 14.22 3.04
CA ARG A 46 3.48 14.70 4.14
C ARG A 46 3.56 13.73 5.30
N ASP A 47 2.44 13.08 5.66
CA ASP A 47 2.37 12.20 6.84
C ASP A 47 2.16 10.72 6.50
N ALA A 48 1.98 10.38 5.23
CA ALA A 48 1.65 9.02 4.81
C ALA A 48 2.13 8.68 3.38
N ALA A 49 2.65 7.47 3.21
CA ALA A 49 2.70 6.81 1.90
C ALA A 49 1.53 5.85 1.78
N ILE A 50 0.85 5.83 0.64
CA ILE A 50 -0.34 5.01 0.40
C ILE A 50 -0.16 4.26 -0.91
N PHE A 51 -0.34 2.95 -0.88
CA PHE A 51 -0.46 2.09 -2.05
C PHE A 51 -1.91 1.59 -2.12
N SER A 52 -2.66 2.06 -3.10
CA SER A 52 -4.06 1.72 -3.32
C SER A 52 -4.17 0.68 -4.42
N VAL A 53 -4.97 -0.37 -4.22
CA VAL A 53 -5.20 -1.42 -5.23
C VAL A 53 -6.64 -1.42 -5.71
N PHE A 54 -6.83 -1.71 -6.99
CA PHE A 54 -8.12 -1.65 -7.67
C PHE A 54 -8.41 -2.93 -8.43
N ARG A 55 -9.68 -3.36 -8.42
CA ARG A 55 -10.18 -4.43 -9.29
C ARG A 55 -10.46 -3.90 -10.70
N ARG A 56 -10.93 -2.66 -10.80
CA ARG A 56 -11.18 -1.92 -12.04
C ARG A 56 -10.81 -0.45 -11.85
N ALA A 57 -10.36 0.22 -12.92
CA ALA A 57 -9.86 1.59 -12.88
C ALA A 57 -10.89 2.64 -12.40
N THR A 58 -12.19 2.36 -12.50
CA THR A 58 -13.28 3.28 -12.13
C THR A 58 -13.89 3.00 -10.75
N GLU A 59 -13.34 2.06 -9.99
CA GLU A 59 -13.88 1.68 -8.67
C GLU A 59 -13.12 2.34 -7.51
N HIS A 60 -13.77 2.40 -6.35
CA HIS A 60 -13.07 2.71 -5.10
C HIS A 60 -11.98 1.66 -4.83
N PRO A 61 -10.83 2.04 -4.24
CA PRO A 61 -9.76 1.10 -3.98
C PRO A 61 -10.24 -0.02 -3.05
N LEU A 62 -9.98 -1.27 -3.44
CA LEU A 62 -10.31 -2.46 -2.66
C LEU A 62 -9.58 -2.45 -1.32
N TYR A 63 -8.29 -2.13 -1.38
CA TYR A 63 -7.43 -2.04 -0.23
C TYR A 63 -6.47 -0.86 -0.37
N ARG A 64 -6.06 -0.33 0.78
CA ARG A 64 -4.98 0.65 0.89
C ARG A 64 -3.96 0.16 1.89
N ILE A 65 -2.71 0.08 1.45
CA ILE A 65 -1.56 -0.19 2.32
C ILE A 65 -0.96 1.17 2.65
N GLU A 66 -0.94 1.54 3.93
CA GLU A 66 -0.44 2.83 4.40
C GLU A 66 0.81 2.66 5.25
N LYS A 67 1.76 3.59 5.11
CA LYS A 67 2.88 3.82 6.04
C LYS A 67 2.74 5.20 6.66
N ARG A 68 2.68 5.27 7.99
CA ARG A 68 2.59 6.50 8.80
C ARG A 68 3.66 6.49 9.90
N PRO A 69 4.85 7.09 9.67
CA PRO A 69 5.97 7.05 10.60
C PRO A 69 5.66 7.60 12.00
N ARG A 70 4.74 8.58 12.10
CA ARG A 70 4.29 9.16 13.38
C ARG A 70 3.69 8.11 14.32
N LEU A 71 3.15 7.01 13.79
CA LEU A 71 2.55 5.92 14.58
C LEU A 71 3.54 4.79 14.90
N ARG A 72 4.81 4.89 14.48
CA ARG A 72 5.82 3.83 14.66
C ARG A 72 6.01 3.41 16.11
N MET A 73 5.97 4.37 17.04
CA MET A 73 6.15 4.13 18.48
C MET A 73 4.84 3.87 19.23
N ALA A 74 3.70 3.94 18.54
CA ALA A 74 2.39 3.68 19.10
C ALA A 74 1.89 2.31 18.64
N GLN A 75 0.78 2.29 17.89
CA GLN A 75 0.15 1.08 17.35
C GLN A 75 0.84 0.48 16.11
N GLY A 76 1.91 1.11 15.61
CA GLY A 76 2.67 0.66 14.45
C GLY A 76 2.45 1.51 13.20
N ALA A 77 3.52 1.62 12.40
CA ALA A 77 3.59 2.51 11.24
C ALA A 77 2.77 1.99 10.04
N TYR A 78 2.55 0.69 9.90
CA TYR A 78 1.91 0.11 8.73
C TYR A 78 0.47 -0.30 8.99
N ALA A 79 -0.40 -0.11 8.00
CA ALA A 79 -1.77 -0.59 8.04
C ALA A 79 -2.27 -1.05 6.68
N VAL A 80 -3.19 -2.01 6.69
CA VAL A 80 -4.05 -2.36 5.56
C VAL A 80 -5.46 -1.93 5.89
N ILE A 81 -6.07 -1.16 4.99
CA ILE A 81 -7.41 -0.58 5.13
C ILE A 81 -8.29 -1.14 4.01
N GLY A 82 -9.52 -1.54 4.32
CA GLY A 82 -10.51 -1.99 3.34
C GLY A 82 -11.30 -0.85 2.68
N MET A 83 -12.18 -1.21 1.75
CA MET A 83 -13.04 -0.28 1.00
C MET A 83 -13.87 0.65 1.88
N ASP A 84 -14.36 0.14 3.00
CA ASP A 84 -15.20 0.84 3.99
C ASP A 84 -14.38 1.74 4.94
N GLY A 85 -13.07 1.84 4.75
CA GLY A 85 -12.18 2.58 5.66
C GLY A 85 -11.81 1.79 6.92
N ARG A 86 -12.28 0.55 7.07
CA ARG A 86 -11.93 -0.29 8.22
C ARG A 86 -10.47 -0.72 8.14
N VAL A 87 -9.75 -0.57 9.26
CA VAL A 87 -8.40 -1.13 9.41
C VAL A 87 -8.50 -2.64 9.55
N LEU A 88 -8.04 -3.38 8.55
CA LEU A 88 -8.01 -4.84 8.54
C LEU A 88 -6.86 -5.37 9.40
N LYS A 89 -5.71 -4.69 9.32
CA LYS A 89 -4.53 -4.99 10.13
C LYS A 89 -3.67 -3.74 10.30
N ARG A 90 -3.03 -3.62 11.47
CA ARG A 90 -2.02 -2.62 11.78
C ARG A 90 -0.85 -3.27 12.52
N GLY A 91 0.36 -2.77 12.35
CA GLY A 91 1.54 -3.28 13.03
C GLY A 91 2.82 -2.49 12.76
N HIS A 92 3.88 -2.86 13.49
CA HIS A 92 5.21 -2.25 13.39
C HIS A 92 5.99 -2.77 12.18
N ASP A 93 5.67 -3.98 11.70
CA ASP A 93 6.32 -4.62 10.55
C ASP A 93 5.34 -4.78 9.38
N LEU A 94 5.84 -4.54 8.17
CA LEU A 94 5.01 -4.59 6.96
C LEU A 94 4.61 -6.02 6.59
N ALA A 95 5.51 -7.00 6.67
CA ALA A 95 5.21 -8.37 6.24
C ALA A 95 4.03 -9.02 7.00
N PRO A 96 3.94 -8.97 8.35
CA PRO A 96 2.77 -9.46 9.07
C PRO A 96 1.48 -8.69 8.75
N VAL A 97 1.59 -7.40 8.43
CA VAL A 97 0.45 -6.57 8.04
C VAL A 97 -0.09 -7.02 6.68
N LEU A 98 0.78 -7.30 5.71
CA LEU A 98 0.40 -7.75 4.37
C LEU A 98 -0.26 -9.14 4.36
N ARG A 99 0.08 -10.04 5.30
CA ARG A 99 -0.51 -11.39 5.39
C ARG A 99 -2.04 -11.41 5.56
N VAL A 100 -2.65 -10.30 5.98
CA VAL A 100 -4.12 -10.20 6.06
C VAL A 100 -4.76 -10.32 4.67
N LEU A 101 -4.03 -9.92 3.62
CA LEU A 101 -4.45 -10.01 2.24
C LEU A 101 -4.36 -11.46 1.75
N ASP A 102 -3.28 -12.18 2.05
CA ASP A 102 -3.11 -13.58 1.64
C ASP A 102 -4.24 -14.49 2.13
N ARG A 103 -4.83 -14.22 3.31
CA ARG A 103 -6.01 -14.98 3.81
C ARG A 103 -7.24 -14.85 2.91
N LYS A 104 -7.33 -13.78 2.13
CA LYS A 104 -8.42 -13.59 1.15
C LYS A 104 -8.19 -14.44 -0.11
N LEU A 105 -6.95 -14.70 -0.53
CA LEU A 105 -6.67 -15.62 -1.63
C LEU A 105 -7.11 -17.06 -1.32
N ILE A 106 -7.06 -17.46 -0.04
CA ILE A 106 -7.43 -18.82 0.39
C ILE A 106 -8.96 -19.02 0.44
N ARG A 107 -9.75 -17.95 0.44
CA ARG A 107 -11.20 -18.01 0.37
C ARG A 107 -11.68 -17.42 -0.97
N PRO A 108 -11.67 -18.18 -2.08
CA PRO A 108 -12.55 -17.85 -3.18
C PRO A 108 -13.97 -17.92 -2.60
N VAL A 109 -14.67 -16.80 -2.62
CA VAL A 109 -16.13 -16.83 -2.40
C VAL A 109 -16.70 -17.31 -3.73
N ASP A 110 -17.05 -18.59 -3.75
CA ASP A 110 -18.23 -19.16 -4.43
C ASP A 110 -18.72 -20.34 -3.57
#